data_AF-A0A3M6QG43-F1
#
_entry.id   AF-A0A3M6QG43-F1
#
_cell.length_a   1.000
_cell.length_b   1.000
_cell.length_c   1.000
_cell.angle_alpha   90.00
_cell.angle_beta   90.00
_cell.angle_gamma   90.00
#
_symmetry.space_group_name_H-M   'P 1'
#
loop_
_entity.id
_entity.type
_entity.pdbx_description
1 polymer ?
#
loop_
_entity_poly.entity_id
_entity_poly.type
_entity_poly.pdbx_seq_one_letter_code
_entity_poly.pdbx_strand_id
1 'polypeptide(L)'
;MTQQTIHTPPLPAAVAARLFFRRASRLVLQKPADRLAHEDRVKQALALDGVEPLQGALVDMLVGCASDSALSKVFLQRKVQERLSPLVLGAMLAQVSSGEPLPRVNKLATRWCVLATPSLDVSPRALLCGTDDSRTIVANAIQALLEGDVEAEMHFLDHCVSSNDVLAFMLARKELGRRGRALSPQWEEVMEALQKRINQ
;
A
#
# COMPACT_ATOMS: atom_id res chain seq x y z
N MET A 1 -34.92 13.36 -36.58
CA MET A 1 -33.79 12.54 -36.10
C MET A 1 -33.26 13.16 -34.81
N THR A 2 -33.73 12.67 -33.67
CA THR A 2 -33.38 13.19 -32.35
C THR A 2 -32.06 12.55 -31.91
N GLN A 3 -30.98 13.32 -31.84
CA GLN A 3 -29.71 12.85 -31.32
C GLN A 3 -29.86 12.61 -29.81
N GLN A 4 -29.91 11.35 -29.40
CA GLN A 4 -29.76 10.97 -27.99
C GLN A 4 -28.31 11.19 -27.60
N THR A 5 -28.06 12.28 -26.88
CA THR A 5 -26.81 12.51 -26.17
C THR A 5 -26.74 11.47 -25.05
N ILE A 6 -25.91 10.46 -25.21
CA ILE A 6 -25.65 9.46 -24.16
C ILE A 6 -24.95 10.20 -23.01
N HIS A 7 -25.71 10.53 -21.98
CA HIS A 7 -25.18 11.15 -20.77
C HIS A 7 -24.51 10.05 -19.94
N THR A 8 -23.22 9.81 -20.18
CA THR A 8 -22.45 8.90 -19.34
C THR A 8 -22.34 9.51 -17.94
N PRO A 9 -22.83 8.86 -16.87
CA PRO A 9 -22.68 9.38 -15.52
C PRO A 9 -21.18 9.48 -15.17
N PRO A 10 -20.75 10.49 -14.40
CA PRO A 10 -19.37 10.60 -13.97
C PRO A 10 -18.98 9.34 -13.19
N LEU A 11 -17.81 8.77 -13.53
CA LEU A 11 -17.27 7.62 -12.81
C LEU A 11 -17.15 7.98 -11.31
N PRO A 12 -17.41 7.03 -10.40
CA PRO A 12 -17.14 7.24 -8.98
C PRO A 12 -15.70 7.73 -8.79
N ALA A 13 -15.49 8.70 -7.89
CA ALA A 13 -14.20 9.40 -7.75
C ALA A 13 -13.00 8.43 -7.58
N ALA A 14 -13.19 7.33 -6.84
CA ALA A 14 -12.18 6.29 -6.66
C ALA A 14 -11.82 5.56 -7.97
N VAL A 15 -12.79 5.32 -8.85
CA VAL A 15 -12.57 4.69 -10.16
C VAL A 15 -11.80 5.64 -11.08
N ALA A 16 -12.18 6.92 -11.10
CA ALA A 16 -11.48 7.95 -11.85
C ALA A 16 -10.01 8.09 -11.38
N ALA A 17 -9.76 8.14 -10.06
CA ALA A 17 -8.42 8.21 -9.50
C ALA A 17 -7.54 7.01 -9.92
N ARG A 18 -8.09 5.80 -9.90
CA ARG A 18 -7.38 4.58 -10.37
C ARG A 18 -7.04 4.66 -11.86
N LEU A 19 -7.93 5.18 -12.70
CA LEU A 19 -7.67 5.35 -14.13
C LEU A 19 -6.57 6.38 -14.40
N PHE A 20 -6.59 7.53 -13.71
CA PHE A 20 -5.55 8.53 -13.83
C PHE A 20 -4.18 8.00 -13.37
N PHE A 21 -4.14 7.30 -12.24
CA PHE A 21 -2.91 6.68 -11.76
C PHE A 21 -2.35 5.65 -12.76
N ARG A 22 -3.21 4.78 -13.33
CA ARG A 22 -2.81 3.82 -14.38
C ARG A 22 -2.25 4.51 -15.63
N ARG A 23 -2.85 5.63 -16.05
CA ARG A 23 -2.36 6.41 -17.18
C ARG A 23 -0.98 7.00 -16.91
N ALA A 24 -0.79 7.64 -15.76
CA ALA A 24 0.50 8.19 -15.35
C ALA A 24 1.58 7.09 -15.23
N SER A 25 1.20 5.91 -14.72
CA SER A 25 2.08 4.75 -14.61
C SER A 25 2.58 4.23 -15.97
N ARG A 26 1.70 4.19 -16.98
CA ARG A 26 2.11 3.85 -18.36
C ARG A 26 3.06 4.88 -18.96
N LEU A 27 2.90 6.15 -18.63
CA LEU A 27 3.81 7.19 -19.09
C LEU A 27 5.21 7.02 -18.49
N VAL A 28 5.30 6.71 -17.20
CA VAL A 28 6.58 6.38 -16.52
C VAL A 28 7.24 5.15 -17.16
N LEU A 29 6.48 4.10 -17.47
CA LEU A 29 7.03 2.92 -18.19
C LEU A 29 7.61 3.28 -19.56
N GLN A 30 6.95 4.17 -20.31
CA GLN A 30 7.40 4.61 -21.62
C GLN A 30 8.60 5.57 -21.55
N LYS A 31 8.67 6.37 -20.48
CA LYS A 31 9.72 7.37 -20.28
C LYS A 31 10.31 7.28 -18.86
N PRO A 32 11.14 6.26 -18.57
CA PRO A 32 11.60 5.99 -17.21
C PRO A 32 12.40 7.12 -16.57
N ALA A 33 13.10 7.93 -17.37
CA ALA A 33 13.91 9.06 -16.90
C ALA A 33 13.15 10.42 -16.89
N ASP A 34 11.89 10.46 -17.33
CA ASP A 34 11.12 11.71 -17.40
C ASP A 34 10.57 12.11 -16.02
N ARG A 35 11.21 13.11 -15.41
CA ARG A 35 10.85 13.64 -14.09
C ARG A 35 9.37 14.06 -14.01
N LEU A 36 8.86 14.75 -15.04
CA LEU A 36 7.50 15.29 -15.00
C LEU A 36 6.47 14.18 -15.03
N ALA A 37 6.76 13.07 -15.74
CA ALA A 37 5.92 11.89 -15.71
C ALA A 37 5.85 11.26 -14.30
N HIS A 38 6.98 11.22 -13.58
CA HIS A 38 7.01 10.74 -12.19
C HIS A 38 6.28 11.66 -11.23
N GLU A 39 6.46 12.98 -11.34
CA GLU A 39 5.76 13.96 -10.51
C GLU A 39 4.23 13.90 -10.70
N ASP A 40 3.76 13.78 -11.96
CA ASP A 40 2.33 13.56 -12.22
C ASP A 40 1.86 12.24 -11.59
N ARG A 41 2.63 11.16 -11.72
CA ARG A 41 2.27 9.89 -11.10
C ARG A 41 2.21 9.96 -9.57
N VAL A 42 3.13 10.66 -8.92
CA VAL A 42 3.10 10.92 -7.47
C VAL A 42 1.85 11.73 -7.10
N LYS A 43 1.51 12.76 -7.88
CA LYS A 43 0.27 13.53 -7.71
C LYS A 43 -0.98 12.64 -7.82
N GLN A 44 -1.04 11.74 -8.80
CA GLN A 44 -2.16 10.81 -8.93
C GLN A 44 -2.18 9.78 -7.79
N ALA A 45 -1.02 9.37 -7.28
CA ALA A 45 -0.92 8.46 -6.14
C ALA A 45 -1.48 9.08 -4.85
N LEU A 46 -1.26 10.38 -4.63
CA LEU A 46 -1.82 11.12 -3.50
C LEU A 46 -3.36 11.22 -3.53
N ALA A 47 -3.98 11.01 -4.69
CA ALA A 47 -5.43 10.96 -4.83
C ALA A 47 -6.02 9.56 -4.55
N LEU A 48 -5.17 8.55 -4.34
CA LEU A 48 -5.58 7.20 -3.94
C LEU A 48 -5.53 7.06 -2.41
N ASP A 49 -6.37 6.15 -1.91
CA ASP A 49 -6.30 5.69 -0.54
C ASP A 49 -5.10 4.76 -0.33
N GLY A 50 -4.69 4.62 0.92
CA GLY A 50 -3.55 3.79 1.29
C GLY A 50 -2.18 4.47 1.12
N VAL A 51 -1.14 3.73 1.44
CA VAL A 51 0.26 4.18 1.48
C VAL A 51 1.06 3.63 0.29
N GLU A 52 0.74 2.41 -0.14
CA GLU A 52 1.52 1.68 -1.14
C GLU A 52 1.56 2.33 -2.53
N PRO A 53 0.47 2.95 -3.05
CA PRO A 53 0.52 3.63 -4.34
C PRO A 53 1.53 4.79 -4.34
N LEU A 54 1.54 5.59 -3.25
CA LEU A 54 2.47 6.70 -3.09
C LEU A 54 3.91 6.20 -2.93
N GLN A 55 4.11 5.22 -2.05
CA GLN A 55 5.43 4.62 -1.85
C GLN A 55 5.97 4.07 -3.17
N GLY A 56 5.18 3.31 -3.93
CA GLY A 56 5.59 2.73 -5.20
C GLY A 56 5.92 3.79 -6.27
N ALA A 57 5.14 4.86 -6.35
CA ALA A 57 5.42 5.99 -7.24
C ALA A 57 6.75 6.68 -6.91
N LEU A 58 7.05 6.89 -5.63
CA LEU A 58 8.30 7.52 -5.17
C LEU A 58 9.51 6.59 -5.36
N VAL A 59 9.35 5.28 -5.15
CA VAL A 59 10.42 4.31 -5.43
C VAL A 59 10.78 4.30 -6.91
N ASP A 60 9.80 4.26 -7.80
CA ASP A 60 10.09 4.28 -9.24
C ASP A 60 10.76 5.59 -9.67
N MET A 61 10.43 6.71 -9.00
CA MET A 61 11.10 8.00 -9.21
C MET A 61 12.58 7.96 -8.79
N LEU A 62 12.91 7.27 -7.69
CA LEU A 62 14.29 7.06 -7.22
C LEU A 62 15.08 6.09 -8.12
N VAL A 63 14.40 5.16 -8.77
CA VAL A 63 15.02 4.23 -9.74
C VAL A 63 15.24 4.91 -11.10
N GLY A 64 14.27 5.71 -11.55
CA GLY A 64 14.24 6.25 -12.90
C GLY A 64 14.94 7.59 -13.09
N CYS A 65 14.95 8.44 -12.06
CA CYS A 65 15.47 9.80 -12.18
C CYS A 65 16.79 9.98 -11.42
N ALA A 66 17.62 10.91 -11.91
CA ALA A 66 18.82 11.35 -11.20
C ALA A 66 18.46 11.98 -9.84
N SER A 67 19.31 11.74 -8.84
CA SER A 67 19.18 12.38 -7.53
C SER A 67 19.63 13.83 -7.61
N ASP A 68 18.71 14.77 -7.34
CA ASP A 68 18.96 16.21 -7.36
C ASP A 68 18.10 16.93 -6.31
N SER A 69 18.33 18.23 -6.15
CA SER A 69 17.57 19.04 -5.18
C SER A 69 16.07 19.15 -5.50
N ALA A 70 15.66 18.99 -6.76
CA ALA A 70 14.26 19.02 -7.16
C ALA A 70 13.54 17.73 -6.73
N LEU A 71 14.19 16.58 -6.88
CA LEU A 71 13.74 15.30 -6.36
C LEU A 71 13.51 15.41 -4.85
N SER A 72 14.48 15.94 -4.09
CA SER A 72 14.35 16.11 -2.64
C SER A 72 13.10 16.89 -2.24
N LYS A 73 12.73 17.95 -3.00
CA LYS A 73 11.54 18.77 -2.71
C LYS A 73 10.25 17.97 -2.76
N VAL A 74 10.16 16.92 -3.57
CA VAL A 74 8.98 16.04 -3.62
C VAL A 74 8.78 15.31 -2.28
N PHE A 75 9.86 14.78 -1.70
CA PHE A 75 9.82 14.08 -0.40
C PHE A 75 9.54 15.02 0.76
N LEU A 76 9.89 16.30 0.62
CA LEU A 76 9.62 17.33 1.63
C LEU A 76 8.18 17.86 1.59
N GLN A 77 7.37 17.50 0.60
CA GLN A 77 5.96 17.93 0.58
C GLN A 77 5.21 17.34 1.77
N ARG A 78 4.48 18.20 2.50
CA ARG A 78 3.71 17.82 3.69
C ARG A 78 2.79 16.61 3.46
N LYS A 79 2.09 16.59 2.32
CA LYS A 79 1.20 15.48 1.94
C LYS A 79 1.91 14.13 1.78
N VAL A 80 3.19 14.15 1.39
CA VAL A 80 4.01 12.93 1.30
C VAL A 80 4.43 12.48 2.69
N GLN A 81 4.92 13.41 3.51
CA GLN A 81 5.38 13.12 4.87
C GLN A 81 4.26 12.59 5.78
N GLU A 82 3.05 13.13 5.65
CA GLU A 82 1.88 12.70 6.44
C GLU A 82 1.37 11.30 6.03
N ARG A 83 1.67 10.84 4.80
CA ARG A 83 1.17 9.56 4.29
C ARG A 83 2.13 8.40 4.51
N LEU A 84 3.44 8.64 4.44
CA LEU A 84 4.45 7.60 4.61
C LEU A 84 4.79 7.38 6.09
N SER A 85 5.21 6.15 6.43
CA SER A 85 5.79 5.91 7.76
C SER A 85 7.15 6.63 7.89
N PRO A 86 7.53 7.09 9.10
CA PRO A 86 8.83 7.74 9.30
C PRO A 86 10.02 6.90 8.87
N LEU A 87 9.93 5.56 9.03
CA LEU A 87 10.99 4.63 8.64
C LEU A 87 11.17 4.59 7.11
N VAL A 88 10.07 4.48 6.35
CA VAL A 88 10.11 4.44 4.88
C VAL A 88 10.59 5.78 4.33
N LEU A 89 10.05 6.90 4.86
CA LEU A 89 10.46 8.23 4.45
C LEU A 89 11.95 8.48 4.73
N GLY A 90 12.43 8.08 5.92
CA GLY A 90 13.84 8.20 6.29
C GLY A 90 14.76 7.43 5.34
N ALA A 91 14.41 6.18 5.00
CA ALA A 91 15.17 5.37 4.06
C ALA A 91 15.21 5.99 2.65
N MET A 92 14.08 6.54 2.18
CA MET A 92 14.02 7.24 0.89
C MET A 92 14.87 8.51 0.89
N LEU A 93 14.77 9.35 1.92
CA LEU A 93 15.58 10.56 2.05
C LEU A 93 17.08 10.26 2.12
N ALA A 94 17.47 9.18 2.80
CA ALA A 94 18.86 8.70 2.80
C ALA A 94 19.31 8.30 1.39
N GLN A 95 18.46 7.63 0.61
CA GLN A 95 18.76 7.32 -0.80
C GLN A 95 18.90 8.56 -1.67
N VAL A 96 18.04 9.56 -1.50
CA VAL A 96 18.19 10.85 -2.22
C VAL A 96 19.53 11.51 -1.90
N SER A 97 19.89 11.46 -0.61
CA SER A 97 21.09 12.13 -0.09
C SER A 97 22.38 11.44 -0.51
N SER A 98 22.34 10.14 -0.83
CA SER A 98 23.52 9.40 -1.32
C SER A 98 23.93 9.82 -2.73
N GLY A 99 23.04 10.43 -3.51
CA GLY A 99 23.29 10.81 -4.90
C GLY A 99 23.22 9.65 -5.89
N GLU A 100 23.21 8.41 -5.40
CA GLU A 100 23.16 7.20 -6.22
C GLU A 100 21.73 6.83 -6.63
N PRO A 101 21.54 6.24 -7.83
CA PRO A 101 20.24 5.70 -8.22
C PRO A 101 19.87 4.52 -7.32
N LEU A 102 18.58 4.40 -7.01
CA LEU A 102 18.09 3.23 -6.27
C LEU A 102 18.14 1.99 -7.18
N PRO A 103 18.61 0.82 -6.70
CA PRO A 103 18.57 -0.41 -7.46
C PRO A 103 17.14 -0.81 -7.84
N ARG A 104 16.97 -1.39 -9.03
CA ARG A 104 15.65 -1.87 -9.51
C ARG A 104 15.02 -2.90 -8.58
N VAL A 105 15.82 -3.76 -7.96
CA VAL A 105 15.35 -4.73 -6.97
C VAL A 105 15.72 -4.21 -5.59
N ASN A 106 14.73 -3.88 -4.76
CA ASN A 106 14.98 -3.27 -3.45
C ASN A 106 13.83 -3.54 -2.46
N LYS A 107 14.08 -3.26 -1.16
CA LYS A 107 13.13 -3.49 -0.06
C LYS A 107 12.04 -2.44 0.07
N LEU A 108 12.18 -1.29 -0.59
CA LEU A 108 11.21 -0.18 -0.55
C LEU A 108 10.11 -0.36 -1.60
N ALA A 109 10.35 -1.15 -2.65
CA ALA A 109 9.39 -1.39 -3.72
C ALA A 109 8.13 -2.08 -3.20
N THR A 110 6.98 -1.64 -3.74
CA THR A 110 5.67 -2.23 -3.48
C THR A 110 5.14 -2.83 -4.78
N ARG A 111 4.05 -3.60 -4.72
CA ARG A 111 3.33 -4.09 -5.92
C ARG A 111 2.80 -2.98 -6.84
N TRP A 112 2.81 -1.73 -6.38
CA TRP A 112 2.39 -0.56 -7.16
C TRP A 112 3.52 0.02 -8.00
N CYS A 113 4.76 -0.46 -7.83
CA CYS A 113 5.88 -0.10 -8.68
C CYS A 113 5.70 -0.61 -10.12
N VAL A 114 6.27 0.12 -11.08
CA VAL A 114 6.31 -0.24 -12.49
C VAL A 114 7.74 -0.33 -13.05
N LEU A 115 8.72 0.25 -12.37
CA LEU A 115 10.14 0.14 -12.72
C LEU A 115 10.91 -0.74 -11.72
N ALA A 116 10.56 -0.64 -10.44
CA ALA A 116 11.15 -1.41 -9.35
C ALA A 116 10.40 -2.71 -9.07
N THR A 117 11.12 -3.70 -8.55
CA THR A 117 10.59 -4.98 -8.07
C THR A 117 10.95 -5.17 -6.61
N PRO A 118 10.02 -5.64 -5.75
CA PRO A 118 10.36 -5.99 -4.37
C PRO A 118 11.44 -7.08 -4.33
N SER A 119 12.46 -6.90 -3.49
CA SER A 119 13.54 -7.88 -3.31
C SER A 119 13.04 -9.18 -2.68
N LEU A 120 13.62 -10.34 -3.01
CA LEU A 120 13.27 -11.62 -2.36
C LEU A 120 13.74 -11.72 -0.90
N ASP A 121 14.57 -10.77 -0.43
CA ASP A 121 14.97 -10.64 0.98
C ASP A 121 13.85 -10.09 1.88
N VAL A 122 12.71 -9.70 1.31
CA VAL A 122 11.47 -9.57 2.09
C VAL A 122 10.73 -10.90 2.04
N SER A 123 10.11 -11.28 3.16
CA SER A 123 9.27 -12.48 3.26
C SER A 123 8.40 -12.62 2.00
N PRO A 124 8.33 -13.81 1.35
CA PRO A 124 7.53 -14.07 0.13
C PRO A 124 6.08 -13.56 0.21
N ARG A 125 5.62 -13.37 1.44
CA ARG A 125 4.34 -12.81 1.85
C ARG A 125 4.15 -11.30 1.60
N ALA A 126 5.20 -10.47 1.69
CA ALA A 126 5.09 -9.04 1.36
C ALA A 126 4.68 -8.81 -0.11
N LEU A 127 4.79 -9.85 -0.94
CA LEU A 127 4.33 -9.87 -2.33
C LEU A 127 2.83 -10.17 -2.47
N LEU A 128 2.18 -10.80 -1.48
CA LEU A 128 0.80 -11.28 -1.55
C LEU A 128 -0.22 -10.39 -0.81
N CYS A 129 0.13 -9.89 0.37
CA CYS A 129 -0.72 -9.00 1.16
C CYS A 129 0.08 -7.80 1.62
N GLY A 130 -0.22 -6.65 1.01
CA GLY A 130 0.38 -5.38 1.34
C GLY A 130 -0.18 -4.77 2.63
N THR A 131 0.45 -3.71 3.14
CA THR A 131 -0.03 -3.00 4.33
C THR A 131 -1.45 -2.45 4.13
N ASP A 132 -1.76 -1.98 2.92
CA ASP A 132 -3.08 -1.45 2.58
C ASP A 132 -4.12 -2.56 2.46
N ASP A 133 -3.75 -3.76 2.01
CA ASP A 133 -4.65 -4.92 1.98
C ASP A 133 -5.05 -5.31 3.40
N SER A 134 -4.06 -5.44 4.30
CA SER A 134 -4.30 -5.78 5.70
C SER A 134 -5.25 -4.79 6.37
N ARG A 135 -5.07 -3.48 6.12
CA ARG A 135 -5.96 -2.43 6.64
C ARG A 135 -7.36 -2.50 6.05
N THR A 136 -7.47 -2.79 4.75
CA THR A 136 -8.76 -2.93 4.06
C THR A 136 -9.56 -4.11 4.61
N ILE A 137 -8.89 -5.24 4.83
CA ILE A 137 -9.53 -6.45 5.36
C ILE A 137 -10.06 -6.20 6.77
N VAL A 138 -9.28 -5.52 7.63
CA VAL A 138 -9.75 -5.13 8.96
C VAL A 138 -10.92 -4.16 8.87
N ALA A 139 -10.84 -3.13 8.01
CA ALA A 139 -11.91 -2.14 7.86
C ALA A 139 -13.24 -2.77 7.43
N ASN A 140 -13.18 -3.80 6.58
CA ASN A 140 -14.36 -4.53 6.12
C ASN A 140 -14.92 -5.49 7.19
N ALA A 141 -14.06 -6.10 8.00
CA ALA A 141 -14.48 -7.11 8.99
C ALA A 141 -14.92 -6.49 10.33
N ILE A 142 -14.35 -5.35 10.74
CA ILE A 142 -14.37 -4.91 12.14
C ILE A 142 -15.77 -4.71 12.72
N GLN A 143 -16.75 -4.26 11.94
CA GLN A 143 -18.11 -4.09 12.45
C GLN A 143 -18.75 -5.42 12.81
N ALA A 144 -18.69 -6.41 11.92
CA ALA A 144 -19.21 -7.75 12.18
C ALA A 144 -18.51 -8.42 13.37
N LEU A 145 -17.18 -8.24 13.49
CA LEU A 145 -16.42 -8.73 14.65
C LEU A 145 -16.87 -8.07 15.96
N LEU A 146 -17.17 -6.76 15.95
CA LEU A 146 -17.66 -6.04 17.12
C LEU A 146 -19.07 -6.48 17.51
N GLU A 147 -19.93 -6.77 16.54
CA GLU A 147 -21.27 -7.31 16.73
C GLU A 147 -21.24 -8.75 17.24
N GLY A 148 -20.17 -9.49 16.94
CA GLY A 148 -19.99 -10.86 17.40
C GLY A 148 -20.45 -11.91 16.42
N ASP A 149 -20.43 -11.55 15.15
CA ASP A 149 -20.68 -12.48 14.07
C ASP A 149 -19.58 -13.55 14.04
N VAL A 150 -19.97 -14.78 14.38
CA VAL A 150 -19.07 -15.93 14.47
C VAL A 150 -18.57 -16.35 13.09
N GLU A 151 -19.40 -16.22 12.04
CA GLU A 151 -19.01 -16.57 10.68
C GLU A 151 -17.99 -15.56 10.14
N ALA A 152 -18.23 -14.27 10.37
CA ALA A 152 -17.28 -13.22 10.02
C ALA A 152 -15.95 -13.36 10.79
N GLU A 153 -15.99 -13.74 12.07
CA GLU A 153 -14.79 -14.03 12.86
C GLU A 153 -14.00 -15.20 12.26
N MET A 154 -14.66 -16.32 11.98
CA MET A 154 -14.01 -17.49 11.40
C MET A 154 -13.38 -17.16 10.03
N HIS A 155 -14.11 -16.50 9.13
CA HIS A 155 -13.59 -16.09 7.83
C HIS A 155 -12.39 -15.12 7.94
N PHE A 156 -12.43 -14.18 8.89
CA PHE A 156 -11.34 -13.26 9.12
C PHE A 156 -10.09 -13.98 9.65
N LEU A 157 -10.25 -14.86 10.64
CA LEU A 157 -9.16 -15.64 11.23
C LEU A 157 -8.55 -16.62 10.21
N ASP A 158 -9.38 -17.28 9.41
CA ASP A 158 -8.92 -18.15 8.31
C ASP A 158 -8.10 -17.36 7.28
N HIS A 159 -8.56 -16.16 6.90
CA HIS A 159 -7.78 -15.27 6.04
C HIS A 159 -6.42 -14.95 6.66
N CYS A 160 -6.41 -14.59 7.95
CA CYS A 160 -5.18 -14.29 8.67
C CYS A 160 -4.24 -15.50 8.67
N VAL A 161 -4.69 -16.73 8.88
CA VAL A 161 -3.80 -17.90 8.83
C VAL A 161 -3.36 -18.24 7.41
N SER A 162 -4.28 -18.26 6.43
CA SER A 162 -4.00 -18.67 5.05
C SER A 162 -3.02 -17.72 4.39
N SER A 163 -3.24 -16.41 4.58
CA SER A 163 -2.37 -15.36 4.10
C SER A 163 -1.21 -15.12 5.05
N ASN A 164 -1.23 -15.69 6.27
CA ASN A 164 -0.34 -15.44 7.42
C ASN A 164 -0.46 -13.99 8.01
N ASP A 165 -1.53 -13.22 7.71
CA ASP A 165 -1.67 -11.76 7.96
C ASP A 165 -1.67 -11.31 9.41
N VAL A 166 -0.45 -11.32 9.97
CA VAL A 166 -0.12 -10.83 11.31
C VAL A 166 -0.54 -9.38 11.48
N LEU A 167 -0.39 -8.53 10.46
CA LEU A 167 -0.73 -7.12 10.59
C LEU A 167 -2.24 -6.95 10.72
N ALA A 168 -3.03 -7.56 9.81
CA ALA A 168 -4.48 -7.53 9.91
C ALA A 168 -4.96 -8.11 11.25
N PHE A 169 -4.42 -9.26 11.65
CA PHE A 169 -4.73 -9.92 12.91
C PHE A 169 -4.48 -9.00 14.12
N MET A 170 -3.28 -8.40 14.20
CA MET A 170 -2.90 -7.52 15.31
C MET A 170 -3.72 -6.22 15.33
N LEU A 171 -4.06 -5.66 14.16
CA LEU A 171 -4.90 -4.47 14.06
C LEU A 171 -6.33 -4.76 14.55
N ALA A 172 -6.94 -5.87 14.12
CA ALA A 172 -8.27 -6.26 14.55
C ALA A 172 -8.30 -6.58 16.06
N ARG A 173 -7.35 -7.40 16.55
CA ARG A 173 -7.23 -7.73 17.98
C ARG A 173 -7.14 -6.47 18.84
N LYS A 174 -6.33 -5.49 18.42
CA LYS A 174 -6.18 -4.20 19.11
C LYS A 174 -7.50 -3.42 19.15
N GLU A 175 -8.21 -3.32 18.03
CA GLU A 175 -9.47 -2.57 17.97
C GLU A 175 -10.58 -3.24 18.77
N LEU A 176 -10.68 -4.57 18.75
CA LEU A 176 -11.61 -5.33 19.60
C LEU A 176 -11.32 -5.11 21.08
N GLY A 177 -10.04 -5.20 21.49
CA GLY A 177 -9.63 -4.91 22.87
C GLY A 177 -9.93 -3.48 23.30
N ARG A 178 -9.68 -2.50 22.42
CA ARG A 178 -10.00 -1.08 22.68
C ARG A 178 -11.50 -0.85 22.88
N ARG A 179 -12.33 -1.67 22.24
CA ARG A 179 -13.80 -1.60 22.31
C ARG A 179 -14.39 -2.51 23.40
N GLY A 180 -13.55 -3.19 24.18
CA GLY A 180 -13.97 -4.08 25.27
C GLY A 180 -14.62 -5.38 24.80
N ARG A 181 -14.41 -5.79 23.55
CA ARG A 181 -14.94 -7.07 23.03
C ARG A 181 -14.08 -8.23 23.54
N ALA A 182 -14.71 -9.22 24.15
CA ALA A 182 -14.04 -10.46 24.53
C ALA A 182 -13.65 -11.24 23.26
N LEU A 183 -12.40 -11.70 23.21
CA LEU A 183 -11.89 -12.55 22.14
C LEU A 183 -12.26 -14.00 22.41
N SER A 184 -12.67 -14.72 21.37
CA SER A 184 -12.88 -16.15 21.44
C SER A 184 -11.54 -16.91 21.53
N PRO A 185 -11.53 -18.19 21.98
CA PRO A 185 -10.31 -19.00 22.06
C PRO A 185 -9.54 -19.13 20.74
N GLN A 186 -10.25 -19.06 19.61
CA GLN A 186 -9.68 -19.16 18.26
C GLN A 186 -8.62 -18.09 17.99
N TRP A 187 -8.72 -16.91 18.62
CA TRP A 187 -7.71 -15.85 18.48
C TRP A 187 -6.35 -16.28 19.01
N GLU A 188 -6.30 -17.05 20.11
CA GLU A 188 -5.04 -17.53 20.67
C GLU A 188 -4.44 -18.63 19.79
N GLU A 189 -5.27 -19.56 19.31
CA GLU A 189 -4.85 -20.61 18.37
C GLU A 189 -4.23 -20.03 17.09
N VAL A 190 -4.87 -19.01 16.51
CA VAL A 190 -4.34 -18.31 15.34
C VAL A 190 -3.04 -17.58 15.67
N MET A 191 -2.91 -16.99 16.85
CA MET A 191 -1.66 -16.34 17.27
C MET A 191 -0.49 -17.30 17.28
N GLU A 192 -0.68 -18.47 17.88
CA GLU A 192 0.36 -19.51 17.92
C GLU A 192 0.72 -19.99 16.51
N ALA A 193 -0.27 -20.18 15.65
CA ALA A 193 -0.06 -20.58 14.26
C ALA A 193 0.75 -19.52 13.48
N LEU A 194 0.44 -18.24 13.66
CA LEU A 194 1.17 -17.12 13.06
C LEU A 194 2.60 -17.03 13.60
N GLN A 195 2.79 -17.17 14.92
CA GLN A 195 4.11 -17.09 15.55
C GLN A 195 5.04 -18.22 15.09
N LYS A 196 4.53 -19.45 14.95
CA LYS A 196 5.30 -20.59 14.43
C LYS A 196 5.84 -20.34 13.02
N ARG A 197 5.08 -19.64 12.18
CA ARG A 197 5.49 -19.30 10.80
C ARG A 197 6.46 -18.13 10.70
N ILE A 198 6.51 -17.25 11.72
CA ILE A 198 7.50 -16.16 11.77
C ILE A 198 8.89 -16.71 12.13
N ASN A 199 8.93 -17.79 12.90
CA ASN A 199 10.18 -18.40 13.39
C ASN A 199 10.76 -19.47 12.44
N GLN A 200 10.14 -19.70 11.27
CA GLN A 200 10.59 -20.62 10.22
C GLN A 200 11.25 -19.84 9.07
#